data_AF-A0A401UJC7-F1
#
_entry.id   AF-A0A401UJC7-F1
#
_cell.length_a   1.000
_cell.length_b   1.000
_cell.length_c   1.000
_cell.angle_alpha   90.00
_cell.angle_beta   90.00
_cell.angle_gamma   90.00
#
_symmetry.space_group_name_H-M   'P 1'
#
loop_
_entity.id
_entity.type
_entity.pdbx_description
1 polymer ?
#
loop_
_entity_poly.entity_id
_entity_poly.type
_entity_poly.pdbx_seq_one_letter_code
_entity_poly.pdbx_strand_id
1 'polypeptide(L)'
;MDYLKDMQVNNNDFIDYNMYNPFLLKGMEAALFRIVKAINEREKIVLYGFYDVDSITAISLLMLVLKFLNADVEYFIPGECSESRDLSESDITSHIKYLGPELIITLGCGINSFSEIELCKCMGIDVIITDFHEPINIAPDTIVVNPKQKGCDYPFKGLCACGVAFKIAQAISSYYKMKSINKYMDLVMIGTISSKTKLDSENRIFTQEGIKQLKSTNNYGFCALLKTHNILVINEDTVSKLALTVMPTINAVGRMDNAKIVVELFITSDSNRALQISKYLDKELKHSLIGRWDTT
;
A
#
# COMPACT_ATOMS: atom_id res chain seq x y z
N MET A 1 28.52 10.38 0.37
CA MET A 1 28.31 11.28 1.51
C MET A 1 27.37 10.57 2.47
N ASP A 2 27.59 10.66 3.78
CA ASP A 2 26.65 10.14 4.80
C ASP A 2 25.40 11.03 4.81
N TYR A 3 24.43 10.76 3.94
CA TYR A 3 23.24 11.62 3.78
C TYR A 3 22.34 11.61 5.03
N LEU A 4 22.38 10.55 5.84
CA LEU A 4 21.75 10.51 7.17
C LEU A 4 22.19 11.65 8.10
N LYS A 5 23.42 12.17 7.97
CA LYS A 5 23.90 13.29 8.81
C LYS A 5 23.23 14.63 8.45
N ASP A 6 22.88 14.83 7.18
CA ASP A 6 22.22 16.06 6.71
C ASP A 6 20.71 16.03 6.96
N MET A 7 20.10 14.84 7.10
CA MET A 7 18.65 14.68 7.22
C MET A 7 18.11 14.88 8.65
N GLN A 8 18.96 15.04 9.68
CA GLN A 8 18.56 15.08 11.10
C GLN A 8 17.59 13.94 11.51
N VAL A 9 17.58 12.81 10.79
CA VAL A 9 16.76 11.64 11.11
C VAL A 9 17.32 11.06 12.40
N ASN A 10 16.58 11.19 13.50
CA ASN A 10 17.02 10.63 14.75
C ASN A 10 16.60 9.17 14.79
N ASN A 11 17.53 8.25 15.02
CA ASN A 11 17.21 6.82 15.15
C ASN A 11 16.17 6.56 16.26
N ASN A 12 16.02 7.50 17.20
CA ASN A 12 15.01 7.45 18.26
C ASN A 12 13.57 7.78 17.79
N ASP A 13 13.38 8.33 16.59
CA ASP A 13 12.06 8.70 16.06
C ASP A 13 11.17 7.47 15.76
N PHE A 14 11.76 6.26 15.74
CA PHE A 14 11.09 5.01 15.39
C PHE A 14 10.92 4.05 16.57
N ILE A 15 11.21 4.50 17.80
CA ILE A 15 11.10 3.67 19.02
C ILE A 15 9.64 3.40 19.40
N ASP A 16 8.70 4.18 18.88
CA ASP A 16 7.28 3.94 19.09
C ASP A 16 6.90 2.52 18.64
N TYR A 17 6.43 1.73 19.61
CA TYR A 17 5.97 0.34 19.46
C TYR A 17 7.04 -0.75 19.24
N ASN A 18 8.34 -0.50 19.49
CA ASN A 18 9.41 -1.48 19.26
C ASN A 18 9.49 -1.99 17.80
N MET A 19 9.15 -1.13 16.84
CA MET A 19 9.32 -1.43 15.42
C MET A 19 10.77 -1.23 14.99
N TYR A 20 11.19 -1.91 13.92
CA TYR A 20 12.53 -1.71 13.39
C TYR A 20 12.61 -0.41 12.60
N ASN A 21 13.77 0.25 12.68
CA ASN A 21 14.06 1.46 11.94
C ASN A 21 13.91 1.22 10.42
N PRO A 22 13.07 2.00 9.71
CA PRO A 22 12.85 1.82 8.27
C PRO A 22 14.13 1.92 7.43
N PHE A 23 15.15 2.66 7.88
CA PHE A 23 16.42 2.81 7.17
C PHE A 23 17.31 1.55 7.20
N LEU A 24 16.92 0.52 7.97
CA LEU A 24 17.53 -0.81 7.87
C LEU A 24 17.05 -1.58 6.62
N LEU A 25 15.96 -1.13 5.96
CA LEU A 25 15.59 -1.64 4.65
C LEU A 25 16.58 -1.11 3.62
N LYS A 26 17.30 -2.02 2.96
CA LYS A 26 18.13 -1.67 1.81
C LYS A 26 17.29 -0.93 0.77
N GLY A 27 17.85 0.16 0.24
CA GLY A 27 17.20 1.04 -0.74
C GLY A 27 16.27 2.11 -0.15
N MET A 28 15.98 2.09 1.16
CA MET A 28 15.06 3.06 1.79
C MET A 28 15.55 4.51 1.65
N GLU A 29 16.84 4.76 1.85
CA GLU A 29 17.42 6.10 1.74
C GLU A 29 17.29 6.67 0.31
N ALA A 30 17.63 5.86 -0.69
CA ALA A 30 17.49 6.24 -2.10
C ALA A 30 16.02 6.45 -2.49
N ALA A 31 15.11 5.59 -2.01
CA ALA A 31 13.67 5.73 -2.24
C ALA A 31 13.13 7.02 -1.61
N LEU A 32 13.46 7.28 -0.34
CA LEU A 32 13.03 8.49 0.34
C LEU A 32 13.53 9.74 -0.37
N PHE A 33 14.80 9.78 -0.78
CA PHE A 33 15.35 10.94 -1.51
C PHE A 33 14.60 11.19 -2.82
N ARG A 34 14.36 10.13 -3.61
CA ARG A 34 13.65 10.24 -4.88
C ARG A 34 12.20 10.68 -4.70
N ILE A 35 11.52 10.19 -3.66
CA ILE A 35 10.15 10.59 -3.30
C ILE A 35 10.12 12.06 -2.86
N VAL A 36 11.03 12.47 -1.98
CA VAL A 36 11.13 13.87 -1.51
C VAL A 36 11.40 14.82 -2.68
N LYS A 37 12.27 14.45 -3.62
CA LYS A 37 12.49 15.20 -4.85
C LYS A 37 11.17 15.39 -5.62
N ALA A 38 10.44 14.29 -5.88
CA ALA A 38 9.17 14.36 -6.59
C ALA A 38 8.16 15.29 -5.90
N ILE A 39 8.03 15.18 -4.57
CA ILE A 39 7.14 16.04 -3.78
C ILE A 39 7.54 17.52 -3.91
N ASN A 40 8.82 17.83 -3.71
CA ASN A 40 9.30 19.21 -3.67
C ASN A 40 9.29 19.87 -5.06
N GLU A 41 9.59 19.12 -6.12
CA GLU A 41 9.60 19.59 -7.50
C GLU A 41 8.20 19.51 -8.16
N ARG A 42 7.19 18.99 -7.45
CA ARG A 42 5.82 18.74 -7.95
C ARG A 42 5.79 17.85 -9.18
N GLU A 43 6.70 16.88 -9.23
CA GLU A 43 6.62 15.80 -10.21
C GLU A 43 5.37 14.96 -9.94
N LYS A 44 4.76 14.47 -11.02
CA LYS A 44 3.67 13.52 -10.98
C LYS A 44 4.18 12.15 -10.52
N ILE A 45 3.63 11.69 -9.41
CA ILE A 45 3.86 10.37 -8.84
C ILE A 45 2.68 9.47 -9.22
N VAL A 46 2.97 8.28 -9.75
CA VAL A 46 1.96 7.22 -9.94
C VAL A 46 2.28 6.04 -9.01
N LEU A 47 1.36 5.75 -8.11
CA LEU A 47 1.39 4.55 -7.28
C LEU A 47 0.84 3.37 -8.10
N TYR A 48 1.68 2.39 -8.41
CA TYR A 48 1.27 1.19 -9.13
C TYR A 48 1.14 0.02 -8.16
N GLY A 49 -0.04 -0.57 -8.00
CA GLY A 49 -0.21 -1.72 -7.12
C GLY A 49 -1.14 -2.77 -7.68
N PHE A 50 -1.26 -3.88 -6.98
CA PHE A 50 -2.12 -4.99 -7.36
C PHE A 50 -3.54 -4.84 -6.82
N TYR A 51 -4.47 -5.67 -7.32
CA TYR A 51 -5.89 -5.61 -6.97
C TYR A 51 -6.25 -6.32 -5.65
N ASP A 52 -5.29 -6.81 -4.87
CA ASP A 52 -5.58 -7.40 -3.56
C ASP A 52 -5.65 -6.34 -2.46
N VAL A 53 -6.21 -6.72 -1.31
CA VAL A 53 -6.41 -5.80 -0.19
C VAL A 53 -5.08 -5.28 0.37
N ASP A 54 -4.02 -6.07 0.34
CA ASP A 54 -2.70 -5.68 0.83
C ASP A 54 -2.10 -4.54 -0.02
N SER A 55 -2.09 -4.69 -1.35
CA SER A 55 -1.67 -3.63 -2.27
C SER A 55 -2.61 -2.42 -2.25
N ILE A 56 -3.92 -2.62 -2.18
CA ILE A 56 -4.91 -1.52 -2.14
C ILE A 56 -4.75 -0.67 -0.87
N THR A 57 -4.48 -1.31 0.27
CA THR A 57 -4.25 -0.60 1.53
C THR A 57 -2.90 0.10 1.53
N ALA A 58 -1.87 -0.48 0.90
CA ALA A 58 -0.60 0.18 0.62
C ALA A 58 -0.78 1.45 -0.24
N ILE A 59 -1.56 1.35 -1.33
CA ILE A 59 -1.92 2.50 -2.18
C ILE A 59 -2.64 3.55 -1.34
N SER A 60 -3.70 3.16 -0.63
CA SER A 60 -4.52 4.08 0.16
C SER A 60 -3.71 4.82 1.21
N LEU A 61 -2.79 4.13 1.88
CA LEU A 61 -1.86 4.69 2.85
C LEU A 61 -0.95 5.76 2.23
N LEU A 62 -0.23 5.42 1.15
CA LEU A 62 0.67 6.38 0.50
C LEU A 62 -0.09 7.52 -0.18
N MET A 63 -1.27 7.28 -0.75
CA MET A 63 -2.15 8.32 -1.26
C MET A 63 -2.47 9.35 -0.16
N LEU A 64 -2.86 8.90 1.04
CA LEU A 64 -3.18 9.79 2.16
C LEU A 64 -1.96 10.59 2.65
N VAL A 65 -0.78 9.96 2.70
CA VAL A 65 0.47 10.60 3.14
C VAL A 65 0.97 11.61 2.11
N LEU A 66 1.02 11.23 0.83
CA LEU A 66 1.51 12.09 -0.25
C LEU A 66 0.56 13.26 -0.51
N LYS A 67 -0.77 13.04 -0.50
CA LYS A 67 -1.74 14.14 -0.60
C LYS A 67 -1.68 15.10 0.58
N PHE A 68 -1.41 14.61 1.80
CA PHE A 68 -1.20 15.47 2.96
C PHE A 68 0.00 16.41 2.77
N LEU A 69 1.02 15.98 2.03
CA LEU A 69 2.19 16.78 1.67
C LEU A 69 2.00 17.61 0.39
N ASN A 70 0.79 17.65 -0.17
CA ASN A 70 0.44 18.31 -1.43
C ASN A 70 1.23 17.80 -2.66
N ALA A 71 1.65 16.54 -2.64
CA ALA A 71 2.26 15.90 -3.80
C ALA A 71 1.23 15.74 -4.93
N ASP A 72 1.68 15.82 -6.18
CA ASP A 72 0.86 15.48 -7.33
C ASP A 72 0.87 13.97 -7.52
N VAL A 73 -0.11 13.27 -6.95
CA VAL A 73 -0.14 11.81 -6.88
C VAL A 73 -1.43 11.23 -7.45
N GLU A 74 -1.25 10.26 -8.34
CA GLU A 74 -2.29 9.38 -8.86
C GLU A 74 -1.93 7.92 -8.56
N TYR A 75 -2.86 7.00 -8.81
CA TYR A 75 -2.61 5.57 -8.68
C TYR A 75 -3.15 4.80 -9.87
N PHE A 76 -2.57 3.62 -10.11
CA PHE A 76 -3.01 2.68 -11.11
C PHE A 76 -3.08 1.27 -10.51
N ILE A 77 -4.18 0.57 -10.80
CA ILE A 77 -4.38 -0.83 -10.46
C ILE A 77 -4.76 -1.55 -11.74
N PRO A 78 -4.06 -2.63 -12.14
CA PRO A 78 -4.32 -3.32 -13.39
C PRO A 78 -5.70 -3.99 -13.41
N GLY A 79 -6.30 -3.99 -14.61
CA GLY A 79 -7.58 -4.65 -14.92
C GLY A 79 -7.47 -6.17 -15.05
N GLU A 80 -6.36 -6.63 -15.60
CA GLU A 80 -6.17 -8.03 -15.94
C GLU A 80 -5.61 -8.83 -14.75
N CYS A 81 -6.17 -10.01 -14.58
CA CYS A 81 -5.76 -10.94 -13.55
C CYS A 81 -4.55 -11.75 -14.07
N SER A 82 -3.36 -11.15 -14.09
CA SER A 82 -2.14 -11.90 -14.34
C SER A 82 -1.79 -12.76 -13.12
N GLU A 83 -1.26 -13.96 -13.36
CA GLU A 83 -0.60 -14.75 -12.31
C GLU A 83 0.71 -14.07 -11.86
N SER A 84 1.36 -13.32 -12.75
CA SER A 84 2.51 -12.50 -12.40
C SER A 84 2.06 -11.22 -11.71
N ARG A 85 2.75 -10.86 -10.62
CA ARG A 85 2.66 -9.53 -9.99
C ARG A 85 3.68 -8.57 -10.57
N ASP A 86 3.99 -8.74 -11.85
CA ASP A 86 4.91 -7.87 -12.56
C ASP A 86 4.16 -6.65 -13.10
N LEU A 87 4.90 -5.59 -13.41
CA LEU A 87 4.35 -4.52 -14.25
C LEU A 87 3.99 -5.11 -15.61
N SER A 88 3.03 -4.46 -16.28
CA SER A 88 2.69 -4.79 -17.66
C SER A 88 3.18 -3.67 -18.59
N GLU A 89 3.85 -4.06 -19.68
CA GLU A 89 4.13 -3.15 -20.79
C GLU A 89 2.84 -2.48 -21.31
N SER A 90 1.72 -3.21 -21.37
CA SER A 90 0.44 -2.64 -21.82
C SER A 90 -0.07 -1.57 -20.86
N ASP A 91 0.02 -1.80 -19.55
CA ASP A 91 -0.36 -0.80 -18.54
C ASP A 91 0.51 0.46 -18.65
N ILE A 92 1.83 0.27 -18.81
CA ILE A 92 2.78 1.37 -18.94
C ILE A 92 2.47 2.19 -20.18
N THR A 93 2.40 1.55 -21.34
CA THR A 93 2.30 2.22 -22.64
C THR A 93 0.90 2.77 -22.94
N SER A 94 -0.15 2.09 -22.47
CA SER A 94 -1.55 2.40 -22.81
C SER A 94 -2.28 3.22 -21.75
N HIS A 95 -1.78 3.25 -20.51
CA HIS A 95 -2.45 3.95 -19.41
C HIS A 95 -1.52 4.90 -18.67
N ILE A 96 -0.47 4.37 -18.04
CA ILE A 96 0.38 5.13 -17.12
C ILE A 96 1.10 6.26 -17.84
N LYS A 97 1.60 6.01 -19.05
CA LYS A 97 2.24 7.04 -19.89
C LYS A 97 1.37 8.29 -20.05
N TYR A 98 0.05 8.13 -20.20
CA TYR A 98 -0.87 9.25 -20.40
C TYR A 98 -1.17 10.04 -19.12
N LEU A 99 -0.87 9.48 -17.95
CA LEU A 99 -0.85 10.23 -16.69
C LEU A 99 0.35 11.17 -16.59
N GLY A 100 1.38 10.96 -17.44
CA GLY A 100 2.61 11.75 -17.49
C GLY A 100 3.46 11.70 -16.23
N PRO A 101 3.71 10.53 -15.60
CA PRO A 101 4.52 10.47 -14.39
C PRO A 101 6.01 10.66 -14.68
N GLU A 102 6.70 11.36 -13.79
CA GLU A 102 8.16 11.30 -13.69
C GLU A 102 8.59 10.20 -12.71
N LEU A 103 7.70 9.75 -11.82
CA LEU A 103 7.99 8.71 -10.84
C LEU A 103 6.84 7.68 -10.73
N ILE A 104 7.19 6.40 -10.86
CA ILE A 104 6.34 5.27 -10.48
C ILE A 104 6.86 4.67 -9.17
N ILE A 105 5.95 4.41 -8.23
CA ILE A 105 6.24 3.66 -7.00
C ILE A 105 5.37 2.41 -7.00
N THR A 106 5.98 1.22 -7.08
CA THR A 106 5.24 -0.03 -7.05
C THR A 106 4.86 -0.42 -5.61
N LEU A 107 3.76 -1.14 -5.41
CA LEU A 107 3.23 -1.50 -4.09
C LEU A 107 2.77 -2.96 -4.05
N GLY A 108 3.66 -3.85 -3.59
CA GLY A 108 3.40 -5.29 -3.50
C GLY A 108 3.52 -6.03 -4.85
N CYS A 109 4.25 -5.42 -5.78
CA CYS A 109 4.45 -5.92 -7.14
C CYS A 109 5.74 -5.35 -7.73
N GLY A 110 6.17 -5.94 -8.84
CA GLY A 110 7.19 -5.38 -9.73
C GLY A 110 8.62 -5.84 -9.51
N ILE A 111 8.91 -6.64 -8.46
CA ILE A 111 10.29 -7.04 -8.13
C ILE A 111 11.01 -7.81 -9.25
N ASN A 112 10.28 -8.47 -10.16
CA ASN A 112 10.83 -9.25 -11.26
C ASN A 112 10.58 -8.61 -12.65
N SER A 113 10.09 -7.38 -12.71
CA SER A 113 9.65 -6.70 -13.95
C SER A 113 10.80 -6.02 -14.71
N PHE A 114 11.80 -6.80 -15.10
CA PHE A 114 13.04 -6.29 -15.67
C PHE A 114 12.81 -5.46 -16.94
N SER A 115 12.09 -6.01 -17.92
CA SER A 115 11.82 -5.38 -19.22
C SER A 115 11.03 -4.09 -19.05
N GLU A 116 10.06 -4.09 -18.13
CA GLU A 116 9.14 -2.99 -17.89
C GLU A 116 9.85 -1.83 -17.18
N ILE A 117 10.79 -2.13 -16.28
CA ILE A 117 11.63 -1.11 -15.65
C ILE A 117 12.52 -0.42 -16.68
N GLU A 118 13.16 -1.20 -17.57
CA GLU A 118 13.98 -0.63 -18.65
C GLU A 118 13.13 0.20 -19.64
N LEU A 119 11.91 -0.24 -19.93
CA LEU A 119 10.95 0.53 -20.71
C LEU A 119 10.62 1.89 -20.04
N CYS A 120 10.30 1.89 -18.75
CA CYS A 120 10.06 3.13 -17.99
C CYS A 120 11.27 4.06 -18.06
N LYS A 121 12.49 3.55 -17.86
CA LYS A 121 13.73 4.34 -17.97
C LYS A 121 13.88 4.95 -19.37
N CYS A 122 13.61 4.19 -20.43
CA CYS A 122 13.67 4.69 -21.82
C CYS A 122 12.62 5.79 -22.09
N MET A 123 11.54 5.81 -21.32
CA MET A 123 10.50 6.83 -21.36
C MET A 123 10.78 8.02 -20.43
N GLY A 124 11.89 8.01 -19.70
CA GLY A 124 12.24 9.05 -18.72
C GLY A 124 11.44 8.97 -17.42
N ILE A 125 10.88 7.80 -17.10
CA ILE A 125 10.08 7.55 -15.89
C ILE A 125 10.93 6.78 -14.90
N ASP A 126 11.18 7.36 -13.73
CA ASP A 126 11.87 6.66 -12.65
C ASP A 126 10.96 5.64 -11.98
N VAL A 127 11.53 4.51 -11.53
CA VAL A 127 10.77 3.45 -10.85
C VAL A 127 11.41 3.15 -9.50
N ILE A 128 10.60 3.21 -8.43
CA ILE A 128 10.91 2.67 -7.11
C ILE A 128 10.09 1.40 -6.93
N ILE A 129 10.76 0.27 -6.73
CA ILE A 129 10.09 -0.99 -6.41
C ILE A 129 9.87 -1.06 -4.90
N THR A 130 8.63 -1.24 -4.46
CA THR A 130 8.31 -1.55 -3.06
C THR A 130 7.52 -2.85 -3.02
N ASP A 131 8.16 -3.89 -2.49
CA ASP A 131 7.68 -5.26 -2.63
C ASP A 131 8.15 -6.12 -1.44
N PHE A 132 7.60 -7.32 -1.32
CA PHE A 132 7.93 -8.32 -0.29
C PHE A 132 8.02 -9.75 -0.85
N HIS A 133 7.78 -9.94 -2.16
CA HIS A 133 7.99 -11.21 -2.84
C HIS A 133 9.47 -11.58 -2.96
N GLU A 134 9.75 -12.85 -3.26
CA GLU A 134 11.13 -13.30 -3.49
C GLU A 134 11.69 -12.69 -4.78
N PRO A 135 12.84 -11.99 -4.72
CA PRO A 135 13.49 -11.47 -5.91
C PRO A 135 14.20 -12.59 -6.66
N ILE A 136 13.92 -12.73 -7.95
CA ILE A 136 14.62 -13.65 -8.86
C ILE A 136 15.69 -12.89 -9.64
N ASN A 137 15.27 -11.81 -10.31
CA ASN A 137 16.17 -10.99 -11.11
C ASN A 137 15.75 -9.51 -11.02
N ILE A 138 16.50 -8.74 -10.23
CA ILE A 138 16.26 -7.30 -10.06
C ILE A 138 16.97 -6.55 -11.19
N ALA A 139 16.26 -5.65 -11.86
CA ALA A 139 16.86 -4.80 -12.88
C ALA A 139 18.03 -3.96 -12.31
N PRO A 140 19.18 -3.86 -13.01
CA PRO A 140 20.30 -3.03 -12.61
C PRO A 140 19.88 -1.58 -12.30
N ASP A 141 20.59 -0.95 -11.37
CA ASP A 141 20.42 0.46 -11.01
C ASP A 141 18.98 0.86 -10.63
N THR A 142 18.17 -0.09 -10.17
CA THR A 142 16.79 0.16 -9.74
C THR A 142 16.73 0.38 -8.23
N ILE A 143 15.98 1.38 -7.80
CA ILE A 143 15.72 1.61 -6.38
C ILE A 143 14.72 0.55 -5.90
N VAL A 144 15.16 -0.32 -4.99
CA VAL A 144 14.32 -1.41 -4.47
C VAL A 144 14.25 -1.35 -2.95
N VAL A 145 13.02 -1.32 -2.43
CA VAL A 145 12.69 -1.46 -1.01
C VAL A 145 11.94 -2.78 -0.84
N ASN A 146 12.68 -3.85 -0.62
CA ASN A 146 12.15 -5.17 -0.32
C ASN A 146 12.97 -5.80 0.82
N PRO A 147 12.34 -6.30 1.91
CA PRO A 147 13.08 -6.89 3.02
C PRO A 147 13.87 -8.13 2.60
N LYS A 148 13.42 -8.87 1.59
CA LYS A 148 14.00 -10.14 1.11
C LYS A 148 15.09 -9.99 0.06
N GLN A 149 15.36 -8.77 -0.41
CA GLN A 149 16.44 -8.55 -1.37
C GLN A 149 17.81 -8.88 -0.77
N LYS A 150 18.71 -9.38 -1.62
CA LYS A 150 20.06 -9.78 -1.22
C LYS A 150 20.82 -8.60 -0.58
N GLY A 151 21.39 -8.87 0.60
CA GLY A 151 22.16 -7.89 1.38
C GLY A 151 21.29 -6.84 2.07
N CYS A 152 20.02 -7.11 2.33
CA CYS A 152 19.17 -6.27 3.17
C CYS A 152 19.31 -6.68 4.64
N ASP A 153 19.74 -5.76 5.49
CA ASP A 153 19.97 -6.00 6.93
C ASP A 153 18.70 -5.90 7.78
N TYR A 154 17.57 -5.58 7.16
CA TYR A 154 16.30 -5.43 7.87
C TYR A 154 15.93 -6.72 8.64
N PRO A 155 15.74 -6.68 9.97
CA PRO A 155 15.66 -7.91 10.78
C PRO A 155 14.44 -8.79 10.47
N PHE A 156 13.32 -8.20 10.03
CA PHE A 156 12.08 -8.93 9.82
C PHE A 156 11.72 -9.06 8.32
N LYS A 157 11.79 -10.28 7.80
CA LYS A 157 11.55 -10.58 6.37
C LYS A 157 10.08 -10.82 6.00
N GLY A 158 9.19 -10.81 6.99
CA GLY A 158 7.79 -11.20 6.86
C GLY A 158 6.82 -10.06 6.58
N LEU A 159 7.28 -8.83 6.34
CA LEU A 159 6.41 -7.70 6.04
C LEU A 159 5.51 -8.00 4.82
N CYS A 160 4.26 -7.54 4.88
CA CYS A 160 3.36 -7.50 3.73
C CYS A 160 3.57 -6.21 2.89
N ALA A 161 2.88 -6.06 1.76
CA ALA A 161 3.00 -4.86 0.92
C ALA A 161 2.67 -3.58 1.68
N CYS A 162 1.56 -3.57 2.42
CA CYS A 162 1.16 -2.43 3.25
C CYS A 162 2.17 -2.16 4.37
N GLY A 163 2.80 -3.21 4.93
CA GLY A 163 3.87 -3.08 5.92
C GLY A 163 5.12 -2.39 5.35
N VAL A 164 5.53 -2.75 4.13
CA VAL A 164 6.65 -2.08 3.43
C VAL A 164 6.28 -0.63 3.11
N ALA A 165 5.08 -0.38 2.60
CA ALA A 165 4.58 0.98 2.35
C ALA A 165 4.52 1.83 3.63
N PHE A 166 4.16 1.22 4.77
CA PHE A 166 4.21 1.90 6.06
C PHE A 166 5.62 2.26 6.49
N LYS A 167 6.62 1.43 6.21
CA LYS A 167 8.03 1.77 6.46
C LYS A 167 8.49 2.96 5.63
N ILE A 168 8.05 3.05 4.37
CA ILE A 168 8.28 4.23 3.53
C ILE A 168 7.60 5.46 4.14
N ALA A 169 6.35 5.32 4.55
CA ALA A 169 5.60 6.40 5.18
C ALA A 169 6.24 6.86 6.50
N GLN A 170 6.83 5.96 7.30
CA GLN A 170 7.63 6.29 8.48
C GLN A 170 8.88 7.10 8.10
N ALA A 171 9.60 6.70 7.05
CA ALA A 171 10.78 7.42 6.58
C ALA A 171 10.42 8.84 6.08
N ILE A 172 9.33 8.98 5.31
CA ILE A 172 8.77 10.28 4.88
C ILE A 172 8.37 11.11 6.11
N SER A 173 7.66 10.49 7.06
CA SER A 173 7.21 11.13 8.30
C SER A 173 8.37 11.70 9.11
N SER A 174 9.46 10.95 9.24
CA SER A 174 10.67 11.42 9.93
C SER A 174 11.30 12.61 9.20
N TYR A 175 11.46 12.53 7.87
CA TYR A 175 12.02 13.61 7.07
C TYR A 175 11.22 14.93 7.19
N TYR A 176 9.89 14.85 7.05
CA TYR A 176 9.00 16.02 7.16
C TYR A 176 8.55 16.33 8.60
N LYS A 177 9.08 15.62 9.60
CA LYS A 177 8.74 15.77 11.03
C LYS A 177 7.23 15.72 11.30
N MET A 178 6.52 14.81 10.62
CA MET A 178 5.09 14.62 10.79
C MET A 178 4.79 13.99 12.16
N LYS A 179 3.78 14.50 12.86
CA LYS A 179 3.50 14.13 14.26
C LYS A 179 2.76 12.81 14.46
N SER A 180 2.12 12.24 13.42
CA SER A 180 1.14 11.18 13.64
C SER A 180 1.00 10.23 12.44
N ILE A 181 2.08 9.58 12.02
CA ILE A 181 2.00 8.53 11.00
C ILE A 181 1.24 7.29 11.50
N ASN A 182 1.33 7.00 12.80
CA ASN A 182 0.67 5.85 13.43
C ASN A 182 -0.86 5.91 13.38
N LYS A 183 -1.47 7.05 13.01
CA LYS A 183 -2.93 7.15 12.82
C LYS A 183 -3.46 6.25 11.70
N TYR A 184 -2.58 5.82 10.79
CA TYR A 184 -2.92 4.94 9.67
C TYR A 184 -2.72 3.45 9.99
N MET A 185 -2.44 3.09 11.25
CA MET A 185 -2.27 1.68 11.66
C MET A 185 -3.49 0.81 11.38
N ASP A 186 -4.69 1.39 11.27
CA ASP A 186 -5.89 0.67 10.85
C ASP A 186 -5.78 0.15 9.41
N LEU A 187 -5.24 0.94 8.48
CA LEU A 187 -4.92 0.50 7.11
C LEU A 187 -3.83 -0.57 7.09
N VAL A 188 -2.75 -0.38 7.86
CA VAL A 188 -1.63 -1.33 7.93
C VAL A 188 -2.10 -2.69 8.45
N MET A 189 -2.98 -2.67 9.45
CA MET A 189 -3.52 -3.86 10.08
C MET A 189 -4.44 -4.66 9.15
N ILE A 190 -5.36 -4.01 8.43
CA ILE A 190 -6.22 -4.73 7.48
C ILE A 190 -5.42 -5.28 6.30
N GLY A 191 -4.41 -4.55 5.80
CA GLY A 191 -3.46 -5.04 4.80
C GLY A 191 -2.71 -6.28 5.30
N THR A 192 -2.14 -6.20 6.50
CA THR A 192 -1.41 -7.31 7.15
C THR A 192 -2.29 -8.55 7.31
N ILE A 193 -3.49 -8.42 7.86
CA ILE A 193 -4.42 -9.55 8.03
C ILE A 193 -4.83 -10.14 6.68
N SER A 194 -5.11 -9.30 5.68
CA SER A 194 -5.52 -9.75 4.35
C SER A 194 -4.40 -10.47 3.57
N SER A 195 -3.14 -10.14 3.84
CA SER A 195 -1.96 -10.74 3.19
C SER A 195 -1.73 -12.20 3.57
N LYS A 196 -2.37 -12.66 4.66
CA LYS A 196 -2.16 -14.00 5.26
C LYS A 196 -0.69 -14.29 5.62
N THR A 197 0.13 -13.26 5.76
CA THR A 197 1.48 -13.39 6.32
C THR A 197 1.40 -13.80 7.79
N LYS A 198 2.48 -14.38 8.30
CA LYS A 198 2.53 -14.81 9.70
C LYS A 198 2.47 -13.59 10.62
N LEU A 199 1.63 -13.67 11.66
CA LEU A 199 1.46 -12.62 12.68
C LEU A 199 2.53 -12.75 13.76
N ASP A 200 3.80 -12.61 13.38
CA ASP A 200 4.95 -12.50 14.27
C ASP A 200 5.70 -11.18 14.07
N SER A 201 6.58 -10.85 15.02
CA SER A 201 7.36 -9.61 14.98
C SER A 201 6.48 -8.37 14.70
N GLU A 202 6.84 -7.55 13.70
CA GLU A 202 6.13 -6.32 13.34
C GLU A 202 4.71 -6.55 12.82
N ASN A 203 4.43 -7.67 12.13
CA ASN A 203 3.06 -7.96 11.69
C ASN A 203 2.12 -8.13 12.89
N ARG A 204 2.61 -8.69 14.01
CA ARG A 204 1.83 -8.75 15.26
C ARG A 204 1.58 -7.36 15.82
N ILE A 205 2.59 -6.49 15.79
CA ILE A 205 2.47 -5.12 16.29
C ILE A 205 1.47 -4.35 15.42
N PHE A 206 1.56 -4.44 14.09
CA PHE A 206 0.60 -3.83 13.17
C PHE A 206 -0.82 -4.27 13.49
N THR A 207 -1.04 -5.58 13.65
CA THR A 207 -2.37 -6.10 14.00
C THR A 207 -2.87 -5.58 15.34
N GLN A 208 -2.06 -5.65 16.40
CA GLN A 208 -2.46 -5.24 17.75
C GLN A 208 -2.72 -3.74 17.87
N GLU A 209 -1.81 -2.92 17.36
CA GLU A 209 -1.93 -1.45 17.41
C GLU A 209 -3.00 -0.95 16.43
N GLY A 210 -3.14 -1.58 15.27
CA GLY A 210 -4.23 -1.26 14.34
C GLY A 210 -5.61 -1.60 14.86
N ILE A 211 -5.77 -2.71 15.61
CA ILE A 211 -7.03 -3.02 16.31
C ILE A 211 -7.36 -1.95 17.36
N LYS A 212 -6.36 -1.46 18.09
CA LYS A 212 -6.55 -0.35 19.04
C LYS A 212 -6.94 0.94 18.31
N GLN A 213 -6.23 1.27 17.23
CA GLN A 213 -6.48 2.44 16.40
C GLN A 213 -7.89 2.40 15.78
N LEU A 214 -8.34 1.25 15.31
CA LEU A 214 -9.66 1.05 14.69
C LEU A 214 -10.81 1.38 15.66
N LYS A 215 -10.64 1.19 16.97
CA LYS A 215 -11.67 1.52 17.98
C LYS A 215 -11.99 3.02 18.07
N SER A 216 -11.04 3.86 17.68
CA SER A 216 -11.17 5.32 17.70
C SER A 216 -10.77 5.92 16.36
N THR A 217 -10.97 5.18 15.26
CA THR A 217 -10.58 5.67 13.94
C THR A 217 -11.46 6.84 13.51
N ASN A 218 -10.84 7.78 12.79
CA ASN A 218 -11.54 8.86 12.09
C ASN A 218 -11.63 8.59 10.58
N ASN A 219 -11.21 7.41 10.11
CA ASN A 219 -11.33 7.03 8.71
C ASN A 219 -12.79 6.68 8.41
N TYR A 220 -13.43 7.46 7.54
CA TYR A 220 -14.84 7.27 7.21
C TYR A 220 -15.14 5.90 6.58
N GLY A 221 -14.20 5.33 5.83
CA GLY A 221 -14.32 3.99 5.27
C GLY A 221 -14.45 2.92 6.33
N PHE A 222 -13.56 2.92 7.32
CA PHE A 222 -13.64 1.99 8.45
C PHE A 222 -14.90 2.21 9.29
N CYS A 223 -15.27 3.46 9.59
CA CYS A 223 -16.50 3.78 10.29
C CYS A 223 -17.75 3.24 9.55
N ALA A 224 -17.77 3.38 8.23
CA ALA A 224 -18.84 2.86 7.38
C ALA A 224 -18.91 1.33 7.40
N LEU A 225 -17.76 0.65 7.28
CA LEU A 225 -17.67 -0.80 7.35
C LEU A 225 -18.18 -1.36 8.69
N LEU A 226 -17.74 -0.79 9.81
CA LEU A 226 -18.19 -1.17 11.15
C LEU A 226 -19.72 -1.02 11.28
N LYS A 227 -20.26 0.09 10.78
CA LYS A 227 -21.70 0.37 10.77
C LYS A 227 -22.49 -0.61 9.89
N THR A 228 -22.04 -0.88 8.67
CA THR A 228 -22.71 -1.79 7.73
C THR A 228 -22.84 -3.21 8.29
N HIS A 229 -21.81 -3.68 9.00
CA HIS A 229 -21.81 -5.02 9.60
C HIS A 229 -22.33 -5.07 11.05
N ASN A 230 -22.77 -3.95 11.62
CA ASN A 230 -23.18 -3.82 13.03
C ASN A 230 -22.11 -4.35 14.01
N ILE A 231 -20.84 -4.03 13.78
CA ILE A 231 -19.72 -4.48 14.61
C ILE A 231 -19.60 -3.57 15.84
N LEU A 232 -19.77 -4.14 17.03
CA LEU A 232 -19.63 -3.44 18.31
C LEU A 232 -18.33 -3.77 19.04
N VAL A 233 -17.75 -4.95 18.76
CA VAL A 233 -16.51 -5.43 19.37
C VAL A 233 -15.48 -5.60 18.27
N ILE A 234 -14.32 -4.96 18.43
CA ILE A 234 -13.23 -4.99 17.45
C ILE A 234 -12.13 -5.93 17.95
N ASN A 235 -11.89 -6.99 17.17
CA ASN A 235 -10.87 -8.02 17.34
C ASN A 235 -10.44 -8.58 15.96
N GLU A 236 -9.51 -9.53 15.93
CA GLU A 236 -8.98 -10.12 14.69
C GLU A 236 -10.05 -10.75 13.78
N ASP A 237 -11.06 -11.43 14.36
CA ASP A 237 -12.15 -12.03 13.57
C ASP A 237 -13.00 -10.96 12.88
N THR A 238 -13.32 -9.89 13.60
CA THR A 238 -14.10 -8.78 13.03
C THR A 238 -13.31 -8.05 11.94
N VAL A 239 -12.01 -7.87 12.11
CA VAL A 239 -11.15 -7.31 11.06
C VAL A 239 -11.12 -8.25 9.85
N SER A 240 -10.97 -9.55 10.05
CA SER A 240 -10.97 -10.53 8.96
C SER A 240 -12.27 -10.45 8.15
N LYS A 241 -13.41 -10.24 8.81
CA LYS A 241 -14.69 -9.97 8.15
C LYS A 241 -14.67 -8.67 7.33
N LEU A 242 -14.08 -7.60 7.87
CA LEU A 242 -13.90 -6.35 7.12
C LEU A 242 -13.00 -6.55 5.90
N ALA A 243 -11.87 -7.25 6.05
CA ALA A 243 -10.93 -7.58 4.97
C ALA A 243 -11.61 -8.36 3.85
N LEU A 244 -12.48 -9.33 4.18
CA LEU A 244 -13.28 -10.07 3.21
C LEU A 244 -14.26 -9.17 2.45
N THR A 245 -14.84 -8.17 3.13
CA THR A 245 -15.80 -7.24 2.52
C THR A 245 -15.12 -6.31 1.50
N VAL A 246 -13.89 -5.89 1.78
CA VAL A 246 -13.13 -5.01 0.89
C VAL A 246 -12.27 -5.77 -0.12
N MET A 247 -12.36 -7.10 -0.17
CA MET A 247 -11.67 -7.90 -1.18
C MET A 247 -12.32 -7.68 -2.55
N PRO A 248 -11.60 -7.15 -3.56
CA PRO A 248 -12.19 -6.93 -4.87
C PRO A 248 -12.65 -8.24 -5.52
N THR A 249 -13.92 -8.27 -5.93
CA THR A 249 -14.51 -9.41 -6.64
C THR A 249 -14.50 -9.16 -8.15
N ILE A 250 -14.60 -10.24 -8.94
CA ILE A 250 -14.97 -10.09 -10.36
C ILE A 250 -16.49 -10.04 -10.42
N ASN A 251 -17.06 -8.90 -10.80
CA ASN A 251 -18.50 -8.71 -11.01
C ASN A 251 -18.74 -7.92 -12.32
N ALA A 252 -19.98 -7.48 -12.56
CA ALA A 252 -20.34 -6.72 -13.77
C ALA A 252 -19.58 -5.40 -13.95
N VAL A 253 -19.05 -4.82 -12.87
CA VAL A 253 -18.23 -3.59 -12.87
C VAL A 253 -16.74 -3.92 -13.11
N GLY A 254 -16.35 -5.20 -13.04
CA GLY A 254 -14.97 -5.63 -13.25
C GLY A 254 -14.09 -5.46 -12.00
N ARG A 255 -13.01 -6.24 -11.92
CA ARG A 255 -12.18 -6.31 -10.71
C ARG A 255 -11.41 -5.02 -10.41
N MET A 256 -10.82 -4.41 -11.44
CA MET A 256 -10.08 -3.15 -11.27
C MET A 256 -10.99 -2.03 -10.75
N ASP A 257 -12.19 -1.90 -11.27
CA ASP A 257 -13.08 -0.84 -10.83
C ASP A 257 -13.58 -1.10 -9.40
N ASN A 258 -13.78 -2.36 -8.99
CA ASN A 258 -13.95 -2.69 -7.57
C ASN A 258 -12.73 -2.30 -6.72
N ALA A 259 -11.51 -2.57 -7.19
CA ALA A 259 -10.30 -2.18 -6.47
C ALA A 259 -10.20 -0.66 -6.28
N LYS A 260 -10.53 0.12 -7.32
CA LYS A 260 -10.61 1.59 -7.25
C LYS A 260 -11.69 2.06 -6.25
N ILE A 261 -12.85 1.40 -6.22
CA ILE A 261 -13.91 1.67 -5.23
C ILE A 261 -13.40 1.44 -3.80
N VAL A 262 -12.60 0.39 -3.58
CA VAL A 262 -12.01 0.12 -2.26
C VAL A 262 -10.94 1.16 -1.90
N VAL A 263 -10.10 1.59 -2.84
CA VAL A 263 -9.20 2.73 -2.61
C VAL A 263 -10.01 3.97 -2.21
N GLU A 264 -11.07 4.30 -2.97
CA GLU A 264 -11.95 5.44 -2.67
C GLU A 264 -12.54 5.35 -1.26
N LEU A 265 -13.01 4.17 -0.84
CA LEU A 265 -13.54 3.94 0.51
C LEU A 265 -12.55 4.39 1.59
N PHE A 266 -11.27 4.05 1.44
CA PHE A 266 -10.26 4.31 2.45
C PHE A 266 -9.70 5.73 2.42
N ILE A 267 -9.79 6.43 1.29
CA ILE A 267 -9.22 7.79 1.14
C ILE A 267 -10.28 8.91 1.13
N THR A 268 -11.57 8.59 1.06
CA THR A 268 -12.63 9.59 0.98
C THR A 268 -12.76 10.42 2.26
N SER A 269 -13.08 11.71 2.09
CA SER A 269 -13.41 12.66 3.15
C SER A 269 -14.93 12.85 3.34
N ASP A 270 -15.76 12.05 2.66
CA ASP A 270 -17.22 12.09 2.75
C ASP A 270 -17.78 10.82 3.41
N SER A 271 -18.36 10.98 4.60
CA SER A 271 -18.97 9.88 5.36
C SER A 271 -20.18 9.23 4.67
N ASN A 272 -20.94 10.01 3.89
CA ASN A 272 -22.07 9.48 3.13
C ASN A 272 -21.57 8.63 1.96
N ARG A 273 -20.55 9.11 1.25
CA ARG A 273 -19.91 8.35 0.18
C ARG A 273 -19.29 7.06 0.71
N ALA A 274 -18.58 7.11 1.83
CA ALA A 274 -18.04 5.91 2.49
C ALA A 274 -19.14 4.89 2.83
N LEU A 275 -20.29 5.35 3.36
CA LEU A 275 -21.42 4.47 3.66
C LEU A 275 -22.06 3.86 2.41
N GLN A 276 -22.15 4.62 1.32
CA GLN A 276 -22.63 4.10 0.02
C GLN A 276 -21.71 3.00 -0.50
N ILE A 277 -20.40 3.25 -0.51
CA ILE A 277 -19.40 2.27 -0.97
C ILE A 277 -19.43 1.02 -0.09
N SER A 278 -19.45 1.18 1.24
CA SER A 278 -19.49 0.04 2.16
C SER A 278 -20.72 -0.84 1.94
N LYS A 279 -21.90 -0.25 1.72
CA LYS A 279 -23.13 -1.02 1.41
C LYS A 279 -23.05 -1.72 0.05
N TYR A 280 -22.45 -1.08 -0.95
CA TYR A 280 -22.20 -1.69 -2.25
C TYR A 280 -21.31 -2.92 -2.12
N LEU A 281 -20.17 -2.80 -1.44
CA LEU A 281 -19.22 -3.89 -1.24
C LEU A 281 -19.83 -5.07 -0.45
N ASP A 282 -20.60 -4.80 0.62
CA ASP A 282 -21.31 -5.84 1.38
C ASP A 282 -22.34 -6.60 0.51
N LYS A 283 -23.04 -5.89 -0.39
CA LYS A 283 -23.96 -6.51 -1.35
C LYS A 283 -23.21 -7.40 -2.35
N GLU A 284 -22.10 -6.93 -2.90
CA GLU A 284 -21.28 -7.69 -3.84
C GLU A 284 -20.68 -8.94 -3.20
N LEU A 285 -20.18 -8.84 -1.96
CA LEU A 285 -19.71 -9.99 -1.20
C LEU A 285 -20.82 -11.06 -1.08
N LYS A 286 -22.03 -10.66 -0.65
CA LYS A 286 -23.17 -11.57 -0.53
C LYS A 286 -23.53 -12.26 -1.84
N HIS A 287 -23.54 -11.54 -2.96
CA HIS A 287 -23.79 -12.11 -4.28
C HIS A 287 -22.70 -13.13 -4.68
N SER A 288 -21.43 -12.80 -4.45
CA SER A 288 -20.31 -13.69 -4.78
C SER A 288 -20.33 -15.00 -3.96
N LEU A 289 -20.85 -14.95 -2.73
CA LEU A 289 -21.01 -16.13 -1.89
C LEU A 289 -22.16 -17.02 -2.34
N ILE A 290 -23.27 -16.46 -2.83
CA ILE A 290 -24.44 -17.22 -3.33
C ILE A 290 -24.10 -17.96 -4.63
N GLY A 291 -23.41 -17.31 -5.57
CA GLY A 291 -23.03 -17.92 -6.85
C GLY A 291 -22.07 -19.12 -6.75
N ARG A 292 -21.47 -19.38 -5.58
CA ARG A 292 -20.65 -20.58 -5.32
C ARG A 292 -21.46 -21.83 -4.96
N TRP A 293 -22.75 -21.69 -4.63
CA TRP A 293 -23.61 -22.81 -4.20
C TRP A 293 -24.54 -23.32 -5.31
N ASP A 294 -24.66 -22.59 -6.43
CA ASP A 294 -25.44 -23.02 -7.60
C ASP A 294 -24.61 -23.85 -8.62
N THR A 295 -23.36 -24.19 -8.28
CA THR A 295 -22.46 -25.00 -9.13
C THR A 295 -22.01 -26.33 -8.50
N THR A 296 -22.73 -26.81 -7.48
CA THR A 296 -22.57 -28.17 -6.92
C THR A 296 -23.87 -28.95 -7.08
#